data_AF-A0A2N1QY45-F1
#
_entry.id   AF-A0A2N1QY45-F1
#
_cell.length_a   1.000
_cell.length_b   1.000
_cell.length_c   1.000
_cell.angle_alpha   90.00
_cell.angle_beta   90.00
_cell.angle_gamma   90.00
#
_symmetry.space_group_name_H-M   'P 1'
#
loop_
_entity.id
_entity.type
_entity.pdbx_description
1 polymer ?
#
loop_
_entity_poly.entity_id
_entity_poly.type
_entity_poly.pdbx_seq_one_letter_code
_entity_poly.pdbx_strand_id
1 'polypeptide(L)'
;MTAARFIITALLFFSCGVLFFVCLLALRKRFTSGPPSILLSFAILFVAFYDIGYAMEINATSIAGTFFWVRFQHLGIQLITPTWLLFALLIVRRKRLIAPHVIALIYLLPVVALLASQTLGGLNLLHPNPGLAEGEILSRFIYDRSWTMYLTVI
;
A
#
# COMPACT_ATOMS: atom_id res chain seq x y z
N MET A 1 -16.58 15.88 12.40
CA MET A 1 -16.39 14.93 11.27
C MET A 1 -17.66 14.94 10.43
N THR A 2 -17.57 14.98 9.10
CA THR A 2 -18.76 14.85 8.23
C THR A 2 -19.24 13.40 8.24
N ALA A 3 -20.55 13.16 8.07
CA ALA A 3 -21.12 11.81 8.07
C ALA A 3 -20.43 10.88 7.04
N ALA A 4 -20.09 11.40 5.86
CA ALA A 4 -19.36 10.67 4.82
C ALA A 4 -17.98 10.17 5.29
N ARG A 5 -17.19 11.02 5.98
CA ARG A 5 -15.87 10.62 6.51
C ARG A 5 -15.98 9.51 7.54
N PHE A 6 -16.99 9.56 8.40
CA PHE A 6 -17.24 8.50 9.37
C PHE A 6 -17.57 7.17 8.68
N ILE A 7 -18.46 7.19 7.67
CA ILE A 7 -18.84 5.99 6.90
C ILE A 7 -17.62 5.37 6.21
N ILE A 8 -16.80 6.19 5.53
CA ILE A 8 -15.59 5.70 4.84
C ILE A 8 -14.60 5.10 5.84
N THR A 9 -14.36 5.78 6.96
CA THR A 9 -13.48 5.29 8.03
C THR A 9 -13.95 3.93 8.55
N ALA A 10 -15.25 3.80 8.85
CA ALA A 10 -15.83 2.55 9.32
C ALA A 10 -15.71 1.42 8.28
N LEU A 11 -15.92 1.73 7.00
CA LEU A 11 -15.77 0.78 5.90
C LEU A 11 -14.33 0.29 5.76
N LEU A 12 -13.34 1.18 5.85
CA LEU A 12 -11.92 0.82 5.79
C LEU A 12 -11.50 -0.07 6.95
N PHE A 13 -11.94 0.23 8.17
CA PHE A 13 -11.65 -0.63 9.33
C PHE A 13 -12.36 -1.99 9.24
N PHE A 14 -13.59 -2.02 8.72
CA PHE A 14 -14.29 -3.28 8.45
C PHE A 14 -13.56 -4.11 7.39
N SER A 15 -13.16 -3.49 6.27
CA SER A 15 -12.30 -4.09 5.23
C SER A 15 -11.04 -4.69 5.83
N CYS A 16 -10.32 -3.89 6.63
CA CYS A 16 -9.10 -4.31 7.31
C CYS A 16 -9.33 -5.54 8.19
N GLY A 17 -10.44 -5.60 8.93
CA GLY A 17 -10.80 -6.76 9.74
C GLY A 17 -11.02 -8.04 8.91
N VAL A 18 -11.73 -7.91 7.79
CA VAL A 18 -11.94 -9.02 6.84
C VAL A 18 -10.60 -9.45 6.21
N LEU A 19 -9.78 -8.51 5.75
CA LEU A 19 -8.46 -8.79 5.17
C LEU A 19 -7.55 -9.50 6.17
N PHE A 20 -7.53 -9.06 7.43
CA PHE A 20 -6.75 -9.70 8.48
C PHE A 20 -7.22 -11.14 8.72
N PHE A 21 -8.54 -11.37 8.75
CA PHE A 21 -9.09 -12.71 8.85
C PHE A 21 -8.68 -13.60 7.67
N VAL A 22 -8.78 -13.11 6.42
CA VAL A 22 -8.34 -13.86 5.23
C VAL A 22 -6.84 -14.12 5.25
N CYS A 23 -6.02 -13.16 5.69
CA CYS A 23 -4.59 -13.33 5.89
C CYS A 23 -4.29 -14.48 6.85
N LEU A 24 -4.96 -14.55 8.00
CA LEU A 24 -4.80 -15.66 8.94
C LEU A 24 -5.22 -17.00 8.34
N LEU A 25 -6.32 -17.05 7.58
CA LEU A 25 -6.75 -18.26 6.88
C LEU A 25 -5.73 -18.72 5.84
N ALA A 26 -5.18 -17.79 5.07
CA ALA A 26 -4.15 -18.06 4.08
C ALA A 26 -2.86 -18.58 4.77
N LEU A 27 -2.43 -17.98 5.89
CA LEU A 27 -1.28 -18.44 6.67
C LEU A 27 -1.49 -19.83 7.26
N ARG A 28 -2.70 -20.14 7.75
CA ARG A 28 -3.03 -21.49 8.26
C ARG A 28 -2.85 -22.56 7.19
N LYS A 29 -3.12 -22.24 5.93
CA LYS A 29 -2.94 -23.15 4.79
C LYS A 29 -1.49 -23.27 4.30
N ARG A 30 -0.50 -22.64 4.94
CA ARG A 30 0.91 -22.67 4.49
C ARG A 30 1.50 -24.08 4.40
N PHE A 31 1.10 -24.98 5.29
CA PHE A 31 1.60 -26.35 5.32
C PHE A 31 1.04 -27.22 4.18
N THR A 32 -0.17 -26.94 3.69
CA THR A 32 -0.79 -27.69 2.58
C THR A 32 -0.53 -27.04 1.22
N SER A 33 -0.59 -25.72 1.17
CA SER A 33 -0.50 -24.94 -0.07
C SER A 33 0.93 -24.48 -0.38
N GLY A 34 1.82 -24.46 0.61
CA GLY A 34 3.22 -24.08 0.44
C GLY A 34 3.44 -22.57 0.28
N PRO A 35 4.54 -22.17 -0.39
CA PRO A 35 4.93 -20.76 -0.54
C PRO A 35 3.87 -19.79 -1.13
N PRO A 36 2.98 -20.19 -2.07
CA PRO A 36 1.94 -19.29 -2.57
C PRO A 36 1.02 -18.75 -1.47
N SER A 37 0.65 -19.55 -0.47
CA SER A 37 -0.28 -19.10 0.57
C SER A 37 0.37 -18.06 1.49
N ILE A 38 1.69 -18.15 1.69
CA ILE A 38 2.47 -17.16 2.43
C ILE A 38 2.50 -15.83 1.67
N LEU A 39 2.76 -15.85 0.36
CA LEU A 39 2.76 -14.64 -0.46
C LEU A 39 1.38 -13.99 -0.53
N LEU A 40 0.32 -14.79 -0.68
CA LEU A 40 -1.05 -14.26 -0.63
C LEU A 40 -1.33 -13.58 0.71
N SER A 41 -0.88 -14.19 1.81
CA SER A 41 -1.04 -13.62 3.15
C SER A 41 -0.35 -12.26 3.28
N PHE A 42 0.89 -12.16 2.80
CA PHE A 42 1.62 -10.88 2.79
C PHE A 42 0.98 -9.83 1.90
N ALA A 43 0.54 -10.19 0.70
CA ALA A 43 -0.15 -9.26 -0.20
C ALA A 43 -1.40 -8.68 0.47
N ILE A 44 -2.21 -9.54 1.11
CA ILE A 44 -3.41 -9.11 1.84
C ILE A 44 -3.05 -8.27 3.08
N LEU A 45 -1.97 -8.60 3.78
CA LEU A 45 -1.49 -7.81 4.91
C LEU A 45 -1.08 -6.39 4.48
N PHE A 46 -0.43 -6.25 3.33
CA PHE A 46 -0.06 -4.95 2.79
C PHE A 46 -1.28 -4.11 2.40
N VAL A 47 -2.35 -4.73 1.88
CA VAL A 47 -3.63 -4.03 1.65
C VAL A 47 -4.20 -3.54 2.99
N ALA A 48 -4.17 -4.36 4.04
CA ALA A 48 -4.66 -3.94 5.35
C ALA A 48 -3.85 -2.76 5.94
N PHE A 49 -2.53 -2.74 5.77
CA PHE A 49 -1.70 -1.59 6.16
C PHE A 49 -2.05 -0.33 5.39
N TYR A 50 -2.32 -0.45 4.09
CA TYR A 50 -2.80 0.67 3.30
C TYR A 50 -4.15 1.18 3.82
N ASP A 51 -5.13 0.30 4.06
CA ASP A 51 -6.45 0.67 4.59
C ASP A 51 -6.36 1.42 5.93
N ILE A 52 -5.51 0.95 6.85
CA ILE A 52 -5.26 1.61 8.14
C ILE A 52 -4.67 3.00 7.92
N GLY A 53 -3.62 3.10 7.11
CA GLY A 53 -2.96 4.37 6.85
C GLY A 53 -3.90 5.39 6.20
N TYR A 54 -4.74 4.93 5.27
CA TYR A 54 -5.71 5.78 4.58
C TYR A 54 -6.83 6.22 5.52
N ALA A 55 -7.35 5.32 6.36
CA ALA A 55 -8.32 5.66 7.39
C ALA A 55 -7.77 6.72 8.34
N MET A 56 -6.50 6.65 8.71
CA MET A 56 -5.89 7.64 9.59
C MET A 56 -5.55 8.97 8.90
N GLU A 57 -5.19 8.94 7.61
CA GLU A 57 -4.95 10.15 6.81
C GLU A 57 -6.21 11.03 6.75
N ILE A 58 -7.36 10.46 6.39
CA ILE A 58 -8.61 11.22 6.26
C ILE A 58 -9.10 11.81 7.59
N ASN A 59 -8.61 11.27 8.72
CA ASN A 59 -8.91 11.73 10.07
C ASN A 59 -7.83 12.67 10.63
N ALA A 60 -6.71 12.86 9.95
CA ALA A 60 -5.65 13.75 10.41
C ALA A 60 -6.11 15.22 10.38
N THR A 61 -5.83 15.93 11.47
CA THR A 61 -6.14 17.36 11.62
C THR A 61 -4.97 18.27 11.29
N SER A 62 -3.77 17.72 11.16
CA SER A 62 -2.54 18.46 10.85
C SER A 62 -1.86 17.94 9.59
N ILE A 63 -1.10 18.81 8.92
CA ILE A 63 -0.32 18.45 7.73
C ILE A 63 0.79 17.44 8.07
N ALA A 64 1.46 17.62 9.22
CA ALA A 64 2.47 16.68 9.70
C ALA A 64 1.88 15.29 9.99
N GLY A 65 0.67 15.23 10.57
CA GLY A 65 -0.04 13.97 10.78
C GLY A 65 -0.42 13.31 9.45
N THR A 66 -0.88 14.09 8.47
CA THR A 66 -1.19 13.61 7.13
C THR A 66 0.04 13.00 6.47
N PHE A 67 1.18 13.69 6.48
CA PHE A 67 2.44 13.18 5.92
C PHE A 67 2.93 11.91 6.61
N PHE A 68 2.74 11.79 7.92
CA PHE A 68 3.04 10.55 8.63
C PHE A 68 2.19 9.38 8.13
N TRP A 69 0.87 9.56 8.01
CA TRP A 69 -0.03 8.50 7.57
C TRP A 69 0.15 8.14 6.10
N VAL A 70 0.46 9.10 5.22
CA VAL A 70 0.82 8.82 3.82
C VAL A 70 2.11 7.99 3.75
N ARG A 71 3.15 8.34 4.53
CA ARG A 71 4.37 7.51 4.62
C ARG A 71 4.09 6.09 5.11
N PHE A 72 3.16 5.94 6.05
CA PHE A 72 2.70 4.63 6.54
C PHE A 72 1.96 3.84 5.46
N GLN A 73 1.04 4.47 4.72
CA GLN A 73 0.32 3.83 3.60
C GLN A 73 1.28 3.26 2.56
N HIS A 74 2.40 3.96 2.34
CA HIS A 74 3.42 3.51 1.41
C HIS A 74 4.11 2.19 1.80
N LEU A 75 4.13 1.82 3.09
CA LEU A 75 4.58 0.49 3.50
C LEU A 75 3.67 -0.62 2.95
N GLY A 76 2.40 -0.31 2.73
CA GLY A 76 1.45 -1.21 2.08
C GLY A 76 1.54 -1.13 0.56
N ILE A 77 1.13 0.00 -0.03
CA ILE A 77 0.81 0.09 -1.46
C ILE A 77 1.98 -0.27 -2.39
N GLN A 78 3.21 0.11 -2.07
CA GLN A 78 4.37 -0.28 -2.87
C GLN A 78 4.60 -1.79 -2.87
N LEU A 79 4.28 -2.50 -1.79
CA LEU A 79 4.57 -3.92 -1.63
C LEU A 79 3.43 -4.84 -2.11
N ILE A 80 2.20 -4.34 -2.23
CA ILE A 80 1.04 -5.13 -2.70
C ILE A 80 1.33 -5.78 -4.06
N THR A 81 1.64 -4.96 -5.07
CA THR A 81 1.82 -5.40 -6.46
C THR A 81 2.94 -6.41 -6.65
N PRO A 82 4.19 -6.19 -6.18
CA PRO A 82 5.27 -7.16 -6.36
C PRO A 82 4.98 -8.48 -5.62
N THR A 83 4.38 -8.43 -4.42
CA THR A 83 4.00 -9.66 -3.70
C THR A 83 2.89 -10.43 -4.41
N TRP A 84 1.88 -9.73 -4.93
CA TRP A 84 0.80 -10.33 -5.72
C TRP A 84 1.32 -10.96 -7.01
N LEU A 85 2.25 -10.31 -7.70
CA LEU A 85 2.90 -10.86 -8.90
C LEU A 85 3.65 -12.16 -8.59
N LEU A 86 4.45 -12.18 -7.51
CA LEU A 86 5.15 -13.39 -7.10
C LEU A 86 4.19 -14.53 -6.73
N PHE A 87 3.08 -14.20 -6.07
CA PHE A 87 2.01 -15.14 -5.78
C PHE A 87 1.45 -15.76 -7.07
N ALA A 88 1.09 -14.92 -8.06
CA ALA A 88 0.57 -15.37 -9.34
C ALA A 88 1.58 -16.25 -10.10
N LEU A 89 2.86 -15.85 -10.12
CA LEU A 89 3.93 -16.61 -10.76
C LEU A 89 4.10 -18.00 -10.14
N LEU A 90 4.02 -18.13 -8.81
CA LEU A 90 4.11 -19.43 -8.15
C LEU A 90 2.91 -20.34 -8.43
N ILE A 91 1.71 -19.77 -8.60
CA ILE A 91 0.53 -20.54 -9.02
C ILE A 91 0.75 -21.08 -10.43
N VAL A 92 1.11 -20.21 -11.38
CA VAL A 92 1.29 -20.58 -12.80
C VAL A 92 2.42 -21.60 -12.97
N ARG A 93 3.55 -21.41 -12.29
CA ARG A 93 4.71 -22.32 -12.37
C ARG A 93 4.56 -23.59 -11.52
N ARG A 94 3.35 -23.89 -11.02
CA ARG A 94 3.05 -25.05 -10.16
C ARG A 94 4.05 -25.21 -9.01
N LYS A 95 4.30 -24.14 -8.25
CA LYS A 95 5.21 -24.08 -7.09
C LYS A 95 6.71 -24.28 -7.38
N ARG A 96 7.17 -24.20 -8.63
CA ARG A 96 8.61 -24.14 -8.92
C ARG A 96 9.22 -22.88 -8.29
N LEU A 97 10.33 -23.05 -7.58
CA LEU A 97 11.04 -21.95 -6.94
C LEU A 97 11.40 -20.85 -7.95
N ILE A 98 11.20 -19.61 -7.54
CA ILE A 98 11.62 -18.42 -8.28
C ILE A 98 13.05 -18.13 -7.87
N ALA A 99 13.92 -17.87 -8.84
CA ALA A 99 15.31 -17.58 -8.54
C ALA A 99 15.43 -16.26 -7.75
N PRO A 100 16.32 -16.18 -6.73
CA PRO A 100 16.44 -14.99 -5.88
C PRO A 100 16.69 -13.69 -6.64
N HIS A 101 17.44 -13.73 -7.76
CA HIS A 101 17.70 -12.55 -8.59
C HIS A 101 16.43 -12.00 -9.26
N VAL A 102 15.48 -12.87 -9.63
CA VAL A 102 14.18 -12.43 -10.19
C VAL A 102 13.35 -11.74 -9.11
N ILE A 103 13.35 -12.29 -7.89
CA ILE A 103 12.68 -11.67 -6.74
C ILE A 103 13.29 -10.28 -6.46
N ALA A 104 14.63 -10.19 -6.44
CA ALA A 104 15.32 -8.91 -6.24
C ALA A 104 14.95 -7.89 -7.32
N LEU A 105 14.91 -8.29 -8.60
CA LEU A 105 14.53 -7.42 -9.70
C LEU A 105 13.08 -6.91 -9.57
N ILE A 106 12.15 -7.77 -9.18
CA ILE A 106 10.74 -7.42 -8.96
C ILE A 106 10.58 -6.39 -7.82
N TYR A 107 11.34 -6.53 -6.74
CA TYR A 107 11.26 -5.61 -5.60
C TYR A 107 12.13 -4.36 -5.73
N LEU A 108 13.10 -4.32 -6.64
CA LEU A 108 14.02 -3.19 -6.77
C LEU A 108 13.27 -1.86 -6.94
N LEU A 109 12.39 -1.78 -7.94
CA LEU A 109 11.63 -0.57 -8.24
C LEU A 109 10.65 -0.18 -7.11
N PRO A 110 9.81 -1.10 -6.58
CA PRO A 110 8.96 -0.83 -5.42
C PRO A 110 9.70 -0.36 -4.17
N VAL A 111 10.87 -0.93 -3.88
CA VAL A 111 11.67 -0.54 -2.71
C VAL A 111 12.25 0.86 -2.89
N VAL A 112 12.74 1.20 -4.08
CA VAL A 112 13.19 2.57 -4.38
C VAL A 112 12.03 3.56 -4.22
N ALA A 113 10.84 3.22 -4.73
CA ALA A 113 9.65 4.05 -4.56
C ALA A 113 9.22 4.18 -3.08
N LEU A 114 9.36 3.11 -2.29
CA LEU A 114 9.08 3.13 -0.86
C LEU A 114 10.06 4.06 -0.13
N LEU A 115 11.36 3.95 -0.42
CA LEU A 115 12.37 4.81 0.20
C LEU A 115 12.16 6.28 -0.17
N ALA A 116 11.84 6.55 -1.45
CA ALA A 116 11.52 7.89 -1.91
C ALA A 116 10.28 8.47 -1.21
N SER A 117 9.25 7.65 -0.98
CA SER A 117 8.02 8.11 -0.30
C SER A 117 8.25 8.46 1.17
N GLN A 118 9.23 7.83 1.84
CA GLN A 118 9.58 8.18 3.22
C GLN A 118 10.14 9.59 3.38
N THR A 119 10.54 10.24 2.28
CA THR A 119 11.06 11.61 2.27
C THR A 119 9.97 12.70 2.29
N LEU A 120 8.69 12.30 2.29
CA LEU A 120 7.56 13.22 2.34
C LEU A 120 7.58 14.07 3.63
N GLY A 121 7.40 15.38 3.47
CA GLY A 121 7.54 16.38 4.53
C GLY A 121 8.95 16.97 4.68
N GLY A 122 9.89 16.55 3.83
CA GLY A 122 11.27 17.04 3.81
C GLY A 122 11.80 17.20 2.39
N LEU A 123 12.56 16.20 1.91
CA LEU A 123 13.14 16.20 0.56
C LEU A 123 12.09 16.03 -0.55
N ASN A 124 10.92 15.44 -0.22
CA ASN A 124 9.75 15.39 -1.11
C ASN A 124 10.03 14.80 -2.51
N LEU A 125 10.76 13.69 -2.58
CA LEU A 125 11.21 13.11 -3.86
C LEU A 125 10.07 12.68 -4.80
N LEU A 126 8.93 12.23 -4.25
CA LEU A 126 7.78 11.77 -5.05
C LEU A 126 6.70 12.84 -5.27
N HIS A 127 6.49 13.71 -4.28
CA HIS A 127 5.37 14.66 -4.25
C HIS A 127 5.91 16.08 -4.09
N PRO A 128 6.14 16.81 -5.20
CA PRO A 128 6.57 18.21 -5.14
C PRO A 128 5.46 19.08 -4.54
N ASN A 129 5.85 20.05 -3.71
CA ASN A 129 4.95 21.03 -3.09
C ASN A 129 3.68 20.41 -2.45
N PRO A 130 3.85 19.51 -1.46
CA PRO A 130 2.71 18.86 -0.83
C PRO A 130 1.91 19.86 0.01
N GLY A 131 0.60 19.89 -0.21
CA GLY A 131 -0.36 20.77 0.47
C GLY A 131 -1.61 20.02 0.93
N LEU A 132 -2.52 20.75 1.58
CA LEU A 132 -3.83 20.24 1.97
C LEU A 132 -4.95 20.92 1.20
N ALA A 133 -5.81 20.14 0.54
CA ALA A 133 -7.06 20.64 -0.04
C ALA A 133 -8.06 20.91 1.06
N GLU A 134 -8.66 22.10 1.01
CA GLU A 134 -9.86 22.40 1.77
C GLU A 134 -11.09 21.88 1.01
N GLY A 135 -12.01 21.23 1.72
CA GLY A 135 -13.29 20.77 1.15
C GLY A 135 -13.32 19.35 0.57
N GLU A 136 -12.17 18.77 0.21
CA GLU A 136 -12.11 17.39 -0.30
C GLU A 136 -12.43 16.34 0.79
N ILE A 137 -13.25 15.34 0.42
CA ILE A 137 -13.70 14.27 1.32
C ILE A 137 -12.80 13.04 1.23
N LEU A 138 -12.27 12.74 0.04
CA LEU A 138 -11.54 11.50 -0.24
C LEU A 138 -10.04 11.66 -0.09
N SER A 139 -9.43 12.69 -0.70
CA SER A 139 -7.99 12.94 -0.53
C SER A 139 -7.76 14.41 -0.20
N ARG A 140 -7.32 14.67 1.02
CA ARG A 140 -6.88 16.03 1.42
C ARG A 140 -5.48 16.31 0.92
N PHE A 141 -4.74 15.31 0.48
CA PHE A 141 -3.37 15.45 0.01
C PHE A 141 -3.34 15.93 -1.44
N ILE A 142 -2.83 17.14 -1.66
CA ILE A 142 -2.58 17.68 -3.00
C ILE A 142 -1.09 17.90 -3.19
N TYR A 143 -0.64 17.78 -4.42
CA TYR A 143 0.74 18.05 -4.82
C TYR A 143 0.77 18.41 -6.30
N ASP A 144 1.82 19.12 -6.70
CA ASP A 144 2.03 19.46 -8.10
C ASP A 144 2.39 18.20 -8.89
N ARG A 145 1.85 18.07 -10.11
CA ARG A 145 2.23 16.97 -10.99
C ARG A 145 3.70 17.08 -11.35
N SER A 146 4.48 16.09 -10.94
CA SER A 146 5.86 15.93 -11.36
C SER A 146 5.94 15.44 -12.81
N TRP A 147 7.08 15.68 -13.47
CA TRP A 147 7.33 15.23 -14.84
C TRP A 147 7.15 13.70 -15.00
N THR A 148 7.46 12.92 -13.97
CA THR A 148 7.28 11.47 -13.95
C THR A 148 5.81 11.04 -14.04
N MET A 149 4.89 11.84 -13.48
CA MET A 149 3.45 11.55 -13.58
C MET A 149 2.88 11.76 -14.98
N TYR A 150 3.50 12.60 -15.80
CA TYR A 150 3.11 12.75 -17.21
C TYR A 150 3.48 11.51 -18.03
N LEU A 151 4.47 10.73 -17.60
CA LEU A 151 4.89 9.51 -18.29
C LEU A 151 4.04 8.29 -17.94
N THR A 152 3.34 8.30 -16.80
CA THR A 152 2.56 7.15 -16.29
C THR A 152 1.10 7.10 -16.77
N VAL A 153 0.72 7.88 -17.79
CA VAL A 153 -0.67 7.93 -18.35
C VAL A 153 -0.86 6.94 -19.51
N ILE A 154 -0.26 5.74 -19.44
CA ILE A 154 -0.48 4.65 -20.41
C ILE A 154 -1.14 3.50 -19.69
#